data_AF-A0AAU2R0Z5-F1
#
_entry.id   AF-A0AAU2R0Z5-F1
#
_cell.length_a   1.000
_cell.length_b   1.000
_cell.length_c   1.000
_cell.angle_alpha   90.00
_cell.angle_beta   90.00
_cell.angle_gamma   90.00
#
_symmetry.space_group_name_H-M   'P 1'
#
loop_
_entity.id
_entity.type
_entity.pdbx_description
1 polymer ?
#
loop_
_entity_poly.entity_id
_entity_poly.type
_entity_poly.pdbx_seq_one_letter_code
_entity_poly.pdbx_strand_id
1 'polypeptide(L)'
;MNTPTEDGFVAYVHVVDDHAYRDLTAEQLVSLAAAVDQELLFVADTRPVTEAEMPLLAGLSAGADDEEPAQGHEELRVTAAHLAAVENNLSMATMAWEEFVDAAGKDGVFRGF
;
A
#
# COMPACT_ATOMS: atom_id res chain seq x y z
N MET A 1 -0.05 -0.84 -19.71
CA MET A 1 -1.49 -1.00 -19.95
C MET A 1 -2.02 -1.68 -18.71
N ASN A 2 -2.84 -0.99 -17.92
CA ASN A 2 -3.29 -1.51 -16.62
C ASN A 2 -4.51 -2.39 -16.87
N THR A 3 -4.50 -3.59 -16.28
CA THR A 3 -5.58 -4.56 -16.45
C THR A 3 -6.57 -4.36 -15.30
N PRO A 4 -7.88 -4.21 -15.55
CA PRO A 4 -8.87 -4.10 -14.49
C PRO A 4 -8.91 -5.35 -13.61
N THR A 5 -9.20 -5.19 -12.32
CA THR A 5 -9.52 -6.31 -11.41
C THR A 5 -10.91 -6.89 -11.72
N GLU A 6 -11.29 -7.98 -11.04
CA GLU A 6 -12.63 -8.59 -11.18
C GLU A 6 -13.75 -7.58 -10.85
N ASP A 7 -13.53 -6.70 -9.89
CA ASP A 7 -14.45 -5.61 -9.51
C ASP A 7 -14.35 -4.37 -10.41
N GLY A 8 -13.50 -4.40 -11.43
CA GLY A 8 -13.34 -3.29 -12.38
C GLY A 8 -12.42 -2.16 -11.92
N PHE A 9 -11.71 -2.30 -10.79
CA PHE A 9 -10.71 -1.31 -10.36
C PHE A 9 -9.50 -1.33 -11.28
N VAL A 10 -8.92 -0.15 -11.53
CA VAL A 10 -7.68 0.00 -12.27
C VAL A 10 -6.71 0.76 -11.38
N ALA A 11 -5.62 0.14 -10.96
CA ALA A 11 -4.61 0.80 -10.12
C ALA A 11 -3.94 1.93 -10.91
N TYR A 12 -3.84 3.13 -10.35
CA TYR A 12 -3.10 4.25 -10.94
C TYR A 12 -1.77 4.46 -10.21
N VAL A 13 -0.84 3.52 -10.40
CA VAL A 13 0.48 3.53 -9.75
C VAL A 13 1.62 3.86 -10.70
N HIS A 14 2.62 4.58 -10.19
CA HIS A 14 3.92 4.72 -10.84
C HIS A 14 4.87 3.61 -10.37
N VAL A 15 5.16 2.64 -11.24
CA VAL A 15 6.07 1.53 -10.89
C VAL A 15 7.52 2.00 -10.91
N VAL A 16 8.24 1.74 -9.83
CA VAL A 16 9.68 2.02 -9.69
C VAL A 16 10.41 0.70 -9.45
N ASP A 17 11.39 0.38 -10.29
CA ASP A 17 12.32 -0.75 -10.12
C ASP A 17 13.74 -0.22 -10.29
N ASP A 18 14.34 0.20 -9.18
CA ASP A 18 15.70 0.75 -9.13
C ASP A 18 16.48 0.14 -7.97
N HIS A 19 17.67 -0.39 -8.27
CA HIS A 19 18.57 -0.96 -7.28
C HIS A 19 19.04 0.04 -6.22
N ALA A 20 18.93 1.35 -6.45
CA ALA A 20 19.18 2.38 -5.46
C ALA A 20 18.26 2.28 -4.23
N TYR A 21 17.08 1.66 -4.37
CA TYR A 21 16.12 1.45 -3.29
C TYR A 21 16.19 0.06 -2.65
N ARG A 22 17.19 -0.75 -3.02
CA ARG A 22 17.39 -2.08 -2.43
C ARG A 22 17.76 -1.96 -0.95
N ASP A 23 17.22 -2.89 -0.15
CA ASP A 23 17.50 -3.06 1.29
C ASP A 23 17.16 -1.83 2.16
N LEU A 24 16.35 -0.89 1.65
CA LEU A 24 15.79 0.19 2.45
C LEU A 24 14.76 -0.35 3.44
N THR A 25 14.73 0.25 4.63
CA THR A 25 13.67 -0.01 5.61
C THR A 25 12.37 0.67 5.17
N ALA A 26 11.24 0.20 5.71
CA ALA A 26 9.96 0.81 5.44
C ALA A 26 9.91 2.29 5.88
N GLU A 27 10.50 2.63 7.04
CA GLU A 27 10.66 4.02 7.52
C GLU A 27 11.42 4.91 6.52
N GLN A 28 12.49 4.38 5.90
CA GLN A 28 13.27 5.10 4.89
C GLN A 28 12.45 5.31 3.62
N LEU A 29 11.65 4.32 3.23
CA LEU A 29 10.77 4.40 2.06
C LEU A 29 9.63 5.41 2.27
N VAL A 30 9.01 5.41 3.45
CA VAL A 30 7.99 6.41 3.83
C VAL A 30 8.59 7.83 3.82
N SER A 31 9.81 7.98 4.35
CA SER A 31 10.52 9.27 4.33
C SER A 31 10.82 9.74 2.90
N LEU A 32 11.18 8.82 1.99
CA LEU A 32 11.40 9.13 0.59
C LEU A 32 10.10 9.51 -0.12
N ALA A 33 9.00 8.80 0.15
CA ALA A 33 7.68 9.09 -0.40
C ALA A 33 7.19 10.48 0.03
N ALA A 34 7.34 10.82 1.31
CA ALA A 34 7.05 12.15 1.84
C ALA A 34 7.88 13.25 1.15
N ALA A 35 9.16 12.97 0.84
CA ALA A 35 10.03 13.93 0.14
C ALA A 35 9.61 14.21 -1.31
N VAL A 36 8.79 13.34 -1.91
CA VAL A 36 8.25 13.50 -3.28
C VAL A 36 6.73 13.70 -3.30
N ASP A 37 6.13 14.07 -2.16
CA ASP A 37 4.70 14.37 -2.02
C ASP A 37 3.81 13.20 -2.46
N GLN A 38 4.21 11.97 -2.09
CA GLN A 38 3.43 10.75 -2.30
C GLN A 38 2.91 10.25 -0.95
N GLU A 39 1.58 10.16 -0.86
CA GLU A 39 0.86 9.77 0.36
C GLU A 39 0.82 8.26 0.53
N LEU A 40 0.73 7.51 -0.58
CA LEU A 40 0.59 6.06 -0.58
C LEU A 40 1.75 5.40 -1.34
N LEU A 41 2.43 4.47 -0.67
CA LEU A 41 3.49 3.67 -1.28
C LEU A 41 3.17 2.18 -1.14
N PHE A 42 3.43 1.42 -2.21
CA PHE A 42 3.42 -0.04 -2.19
C PHE A 42 4.82 -0.58 -2.45
N VAL A 43 5.28 -1.46 -1.57
CA VAL A 43 6.63 -2.02 -1.60
C VAL A 43 6.54 -3.52 -1.83
N ALA A 44 7.19 -3.98 -2.90
CA ALA A 44 7.44 -5.39 -3.14
C ALA A 44 8.75 -5.80 -2.44
N ASP A 45 8.66 -6.23 -1.17
CA ASP A 45 9.82 -6.73 -0.42
C ASP A 45 10.08 -8.23 -0.71
N THR A 46 10.69 -8.95 0.24
CA THR A 46 11.01 -10.37 0.06
C THR A 46 9.78 -11.29 0.09
N ARG A 47 8.68 -10.89 0.75
CA ARG A 47 7.48 -11.75 0.92
C ARG A 47 6.72 -12.00 -0.39
N PRO A 48 6.50 -11.01 -1.28
CA PRO A 48 5.81 -11.22 -2.54
C PRO A 48 6.41 -12.32 -3.41
N VAL A 49 7.73 -12.53 -3.34
CA VAL A 49 8.43 -13.54 -4.15
C VAL A 49 8.20 -14.96 -3.60
N THR A 50 7.85 -15.09 -2.32
CA THR A 50 7.76 -16.37 -1.61
C THR A 50 6.34 -16.82 -1.27
N GLU A 51 5.36 -15.92 -1.35
CA GLU A 51 3.97 -16.17 -0.96
C GLU A 51 3.02 -16.11 -2.16
N ALA A 52 2.08 -17.06 -2.23
CA ALA A 52 1.21 -17.26 -3.39
C ALA A 52 0.32 -16.03 -3.72
N GLU A 53 0.00 -15.22 -2.71
CA GLU A 53 -0.87 -14.04 -2.84
C GLU A 53 -0.09 -12.73 -3.09
N MET A 54 1.25 -12.82 -3.16
CA MET A 54 2.17 -11.71 -3.39
C MET A 54 1.89 -10.47 -2.52
N PRO A 55 1.89 -10.59 -1.18
CA PRO A 55 1.49 -9.49 -0.30
C PRO A 55 2.52 -8.35 -0.31
N LEU A 56 2.10 -7.19 -0.82
CA LEU A 56 2.88 -5.96 -0.87
C LEU A 56 2.73 -5.21 0.45
N LEU A 57 3.79 -4.55 0.92
CA LEU A 57 3.73 -3.66 2.07
C LEU A 57 3.21 -2.30 1.59
N ALA A 58 2.05 -1.89 2.06
CA ALA A 58 1.50 -0.56 1.87
C ALA A 58 1.87 0.31 3.09
N GLY A 59 2.37 1.50 2.83
CA GLY A 59 2.65 2.50 3.86
C GLY A 59 2.00 3.84 3.49
N LEU A 60 1.47 4.52 4.51
CA LEU A 60 0.90 5.85 4.38
C LEU A 60 1.89 6.87 4.93
N SER A 61 2.24 7.89 4.15
CA SER A 61 2.97 9.05 4.68
C SER A 61 1.97 10.03 5.31
N ALA A 62 2.33 10.65 6.43
CA ALA A 62 1.47 11.54 7.22
C ALA A 62 1.02 12.84 6.51
N GLY A 63 1.18 12.93 5.18
CA GLY A 63 0.91 14.14 4.39
C GLY A 63 -0.54 14.33 3.96
N ALA A 64 -1.39 13.30 4.03
CA ALA A 64 -2.74 13.36 3.43
C ALA A 64 -3.72 14.27 4.16
N ASP A 65 -3.64 14.36 5.50
CA ASP A 65 -4.59 15.12 6.32
C ASP A 65 -3.94 15.84 7.53
N ASP A 66 -2.61 16.03 7.55
CA ASP A 66 -1.84 16.51 8.72
C ASP A 66 -2.02 15.66 10.01
N GLU A 67 -2.67 14.50 9.90
CA GLU A 67 -2.86 13.54 10.98
C GLU A 67 -1.93 12.33 10.77
N GLU A 68 -1.09 12.03 11.77
CA GLU A 68 -0.33 10.78 11.76
C GLU A 68 -1.30 9.59 11.85
N PRO A 69 -1.04 8.49 11.11
CA PRO A 69 -1.84 7.29 11.24
C PRO A 69 -1.89 6.84 12.71
N ALA A 70 -3.02 6.29 13.13
CA ALA A 70 -3.18 5.76 14.48
C ALA A 70 -2.05 4.76 14.82
N GLN A 71 -1.65 4.71 16.09
CA GLN A 71 -0.57 3.81 16.52
C GLN A 71 -0.91 2.36 16.18
N GLY A 72 -0.05 1.68 15.42
CA GLY A 72 -0.27 0.34 14.87
C GLY A 72 -0.92 0.29 13.48
N HIS A 73 -1.25 1.44 12.89
CA HIS A 73 -1.84 1.58 11.55
C HIS A 73 -0.85 2.25 10.59
N GLU A 74 0.44 2.21 10.87
CA GLU A 74 1.46 2.85 10.02
C GLU A 74 1.64 2.09 8.69
N GLU A 75 1.36 0.78 8.70
CA GLU A 75 1.59 -0.12 7.58
C GLU A 75 0.49 -1.19 7.46
N LEU A 76 0.27 -1.67 6.24
CA LEU A 76 -0.67 -2.74 5.93
C LEU A 76 -0.07 -3.68 4.88
N ARG A 77 -0.24 -5.00 5.00
CA ARG A 77 0.02 -5.89 3.87
C ARG A 77 -1.22 -6.03 3.01
N VAL A 78 -1.07 -5.84 1.70
CA VAL A 78 -2.16 -5.94 0.73
C VAL A 78 -1.78 -6.95 -0.34
N THR A 79 -2.67 -7.91 -0.63
CA THR A 79 -2.46 -8.82 -1.76
C THR A 79 -2.41 -8.05 -3.08
N ALA A 80 -1.59 -8.51 -4.03
CA ALA A 80 -1.47 -7.84 -5.33
C ALA A 80 -2.82 -7.69 -6.06
N ALA A 81 -3.75 -8.64 -5.86
CA ALA A 81 -5.10 -8.60 -6.43
C ALA A 81 -5.97 -7.45 -5.88
N HIS A 82 -5.75 -7.02 -4.63
CA HIS A 82 -6.57 -6.02 -3.95
C HIS A 82 -5.92 -4.63 -3.87
N LEU A 83 -4.68 -4.48 -4.34
CA LEU A 83 -3.97 -3.20 -4.36
C LEU A 83 -4.78 -2.10 -5.07
N ALA A 84 -5.41 -2.43 -6.21
CA ALA A 84 -6.18 -1.46 -6.97
C ALA A 84 -7.38 -0.93 -6.18
N ALA A 85 -8.03 -1.76 -5.37
CA ALA A 85 -9.15 -1.34 -4.55
C ALA A 85 -8.71 -0.35 -3.47
N VAL A 86 -7.59 -0.62 -2.79
CA VAL A 86 -7.02 0.26 -1.77
C VAL A 86 -6.65 1.61 -2.37
N GLU A 87 -5.85 1.61 -3.43
CA GLU A 87 -5.39 2.85 -4.09
C GLU A 87 -6.56 3.68 -4.62
N ASN A 88 -7.52 3.07 -5.32
CA ASN A 88 -8.67 3.79 -5.87
C ASN A 88 -9.52 4.42 -4.75
N ASN A 89 -9.83 3.68 -3.67
CA ASN A 89 -10.68 4.21 -2.60
C ASN A 89 -10.01 5.35 -1.82
N LEU A 90 -8.70 5.24 -1.54
CA LEU A 90 -7.97 6.30 -0.86
C LEU A 90 -7.84 7.54 -1.77
N SER A 91 -7.48 7.35 -3.04
CA SER A 91 -7.34 8.46 -4.00
C SER A 91 -8.65 9.25 -4.24
N MET A 92 -9.80 8.58 -4.08
CA MET A 92 -11.13 9.19 -4.21
C MET A 92 -11.75 9.59 -2.86
N ALA A 93 -11.04 9.36 -1.74
CA ALA A 93 -11.53 9.55 -0.37
C ALA A 93 -12.89 8.89 -0.10
N THR A 94 -13.14 7.72 -0.68
CA THR A 94 -14.39 6.96 -0.48
C THR A 94 -14.36 6.07 0.76
N MET A 95 -13.16 5.78 1.27
CA MET A 95 -12.94 4.93 2.45
C MET A 95 -11.65 5.32 3.16
N ALA A 96 -11.61 5.21 4.48
CA ALA A 96 -10.43 5.58 5.27
C ALA A 96 -9.38 4.46 5.32
N TRP A 97 -8.13 4.82 5.61
CA TRP A 97 -7.02 3.88 5.73
C TRP A 97 -7.23 2.85 6.84
N GLU A 98 -7.72 3.30 8.00
CA GLU A 98 -7.98 2.48 9.17
C GLU A 98 -8.95 1.34 8.87
N GLU A 99 -9.94 1.58 8.01
CA GLU A 99 -10.92 0.57 7.62
C GLU A 99 -10.28 -0.59 6.85
N PHE A 100 -9.20 -0.34 6.09
CA PHE A 100 -8.42 -1.41 5.45
C PHE A 100 -7.52 -2.15 6.43
N VAL A 101 -6.90 -1.42 7.37
CA VAL A 101 -6.05 -2.01 8.41
C VAL A 101 -6.87 -2.94 9.31
N ASP A 102 -8.03 -2.49 9.75
CA ASP A 102 -8.94 -3.26 10.60
C ASP A 102 -9.54 -4.48 9.90
N ALA A 103 -9.66 -4.43 8.57
CA ALA A 103 -10.12 -5.55 7.76
C ALA A 103 -9.02 -6.59 7.44
N ALA A 104 -7.78 -6.36 7.87
CA ALA A 104 -6.69 -7.30 7.66
C ALA A 104 -6.97 -8.64 8.35
N GLY A 105 -6.52 -9.73 7.72
CA GLY A 105 -6.56 -11.06 8.33
C GLY A 105 -5.73 -11.13 9.62
N LYS A 106 -5.84 -12.25 10.35
CA LYS A 106 -5.04 -12.51 11.57
C LYS A 106 -3.52 -12.47 11.33
N ASP A 107 -3.11 -12.63 10.09
CA ASP A 107 -1.71 -12.55 9.62
C ASP A 107 -1.31 -11.12 9.18
N GLY A 108 -2.18 -10.13 9.37
CA GLY A 108 -1.97 -8.73 9.01
C GLY A 108 -2.09 -8.45 7.51
N VAL A 109 -2.66 -9.36 6.72
CA VAL A 109 -2.78 -9.22 5.26
C VAL A 109 -4.25 -8.96 4.86
N PHE A 110 -4.49 -7.83 4.21
CA PHE A 110 -5.76 -7.46 3.60
C PHE A 110 -5.98 -8.23 2.28
N ARG A 111 -7.16 -8.85 2.18
CA ARG A 111 -7.60 -9.72 1.07
C ARG A 111 -8.99 -9.35 0.54
N GLY A 112 -9.41 -8.10 0.74
CA GLY A 112 -10.79 -7.68 0.48
C GLY A 112 -11.67 -7.74 1.73
N PHE A 113 -12.90 -7.25 1.57
CA PHE A 113 -13.96 -7.27 2.57
C PHE A 113 -14.84 -8.52 2.49
#